data_AF-A0A553N2A4-F1
#
_entry.id   AF-A0A553N2A4-F1
#
_cell.length_a   1.000
_cell.length_b   1.000
_cell.length_c   1.000
_cell.angle_alpha   90.00
_cell.angle_beta   90.00
_cell.angle_gamma   90.00
#
_symmetry.space_group_name_H-M   'P 1'
#
loop_
_entity.id
_entity.type
_entity.pdbx_description
1 polymer ?
#
loop_
_entity_poly.entity_id
_entity_poly.type
_entity_poly.pdbx_seq_one_letter_code
_entity_poly.pdbx_strand_id
1 'polypeptide(L)'
;QPKGKKGKGKGKKVAPAPSVAKKPEVKKVVNPLFEKRPKNFGIGQDIQPKRDLTRFVKWPRYVRLQRQRAILYKRLKVPPAINQFTQALDRQTATQLFKLAHKYRPETKQEKKRRLLARAEQKAAGKGDVPTKRPPLVVFLPALCRKMGVPYCIVKGKARLGRLVHRKTCTSVAFTQTNPEDKAALAKLVEAIKTNYNDRFEEIRRHWGGNVLGPKSTARIAKIERAKAKELATKLG
;
A
#
# COMPACT_ATOMS: atom_id res chain seq x y z
N GLN A 1 14.13 -10.13 71.36
CA GLN A 1 14.41 -8.94 72.21
C GLN A 1 15.83 -9.07 72.76
N PRO A 2 16.55 -8.00 73.19
CA PRO A 2 16.21 -6.56 73.20
C PRO A 2 17.37 -5.64 72.72
N LYS A 3 17.06 -4.38 72.40
CA LYS A 3 17.89 -3.15 72.49
C LYS A 3 17.04 -2.05 71.81
N GLY A 4 16.78 -0.86 72.32
CA GLY A 4 17.12 -0.15 73.54
C GLY A 4 16.46 1.24 73.41
N LYS A 5 15.97 1.80 74.51
CA LYS A 5 15.27 3.10 74.58
C LYS A 5 16.21 4.29 74.30
N LYS A 6 15.85 5.17 73.36
CA LYS A 6 16.10 6.63 73.32
C LYS A 6 14.97 7.23 72.47
N GLY A 7 14.33 8.36 72.70
CA GLY A 7 14.37 9.47 73.65
C GLY A 7 13.40 10.51 73.05
N LYS A 8 12.44 11.02 73.83
CA LYS A 8 11.37 11.91 73.32
C LYS A 8 11.94 13.27 72.89
N GLY A 9 11.79 13.62 71.61
CA GLY A 9 11.80 15.00 71.11
C GLY A 9 10.41 15.36 70.60
N LYS A 10 9.79 16.41 71.16
CA LYS A 10 8.43 16.88 70.84
C LYS A 10 8.29 17.26 69.36
N GLY A 11 7.70 16.37 68.57
CA GLY A 11 7.23 16.66 67.21
C GLY A 11 5.97 17.54 67.23
N LYS A 12 6.04 18.66 66.53
CA LYS A 12 4.95 19.61 66.24
C LYS A 12 3.74 18.81 65.71
N LYS A 13 2.59 18.89 66.39
CA LYS A 13 1.33 18.28 65.91
C LYS A 13 0.98 18.90 64.57
N VAL A 14 1.20 18.17 63.49
CA VAL A 14 0.68 18.52 62.16
C VAL A 14 -0.81 18.25 62.17
N ALA A 15 -1.60 19.26 61.84
CA ALA A 15 -3.05 19.14 61.74
C ALA A 15 -3.43 18.05 60.72
N PRO A 16 -4.51 17.29 60.95
CA PRO A 16 -4.99 16.31 59.98
C PRO A 16 -5.37 17.02 58.67
N ALA A 17 -5.02 16.41 57.54
CA ALA A 17 -5.41 16.90 56.23
C ALA A 17 -6.96 17.00 56.16
N PRO A 18 -7.51 18.09 55.59
CA PRO A 18 -8.96 18.24 55.50
C PRO A 18 -9.52 17.09 54.69
N SER A 19 -10.60 16.50 55.21
CA SER A 19 -11.33 15.40 54.58
C SER A 19 -11.52 15.68 53.10
N VAL A 20 -11.18 14.71 52.24
CA VAL A 20 -11.52 14.75 50.81
C VAL A 20 -13.01 15.03 50.71
N ALA A 21 -13.37 16.28 50.43
CA ALA A 21 -14.74 16.67 50.19
C ALA A 21 -15.19 15.84 48.99
N LYS A 22 -16.13 14.92 49.20
CA LYS A 22 -16.89 14.33 48.11
C LYS A 22 -17.38 15.50 47.27
N LYS A 23 -16.91 15.61 46.02
CA LYS A 23 -17.47 16.58 45.08
C LYS A 23 -18.99 16.41 45.14
N PRO A 24 -19.75 17.47 45.47
CA PRO A 24 -21.20 17.36 45.56
C PRO A 24 -21.69 16.86 44.20
N GLU A 25 -22.39 15.73 44.20
CA GLU A 25 -23.06 15.23 43.01
C GLU A 25 -24.09 16.28 42.60
N VAL A 26 -23.77 17.02 41.54
CA VAL A 26 -24.70 17.96 40.93
C VAL A 26 -25.84 17.12 40.37
N LYS A 27 -26.97 17.07 41.10
CA LYS A 27 -28.22 16.48 40.62
C LYS A 27 -28.60 17.25 39.35
N LYS A 28 -28.42 16.61 38.19
CA LYS A 28 -28.87 17.17 36.92
C LYS A 28 -30.38 17.42 37.05
N VAL A 29 -30.81 18.67 36.92
CA VAL A 29 -32.23 19.03 36.89
C VAL A 29 -32.83 18.36 35.65
N VAL A 30 -33.50 17.22 35.84
CA VAL A 30 -34.21 16.52 34.77
C VAL A 30 -35.58 17.14 34.67
N ASN A 31 -35.86 17.82 33.55
CA ASN A 31 -37.19 18.34 33.28
C ASN A 31 -38.16 17.15 33.13
N PRO A 32 -39.22 17.05 33.96
CA PRO A 32 -40.20 15.96 33.91
C PRO A 32 -40.91 15.82 32.55
N LEU A 33 -40.89 16.88 31.73
CA LEU A 33 -41.47 16.86 30.38
C LEU A 33 -40.64 16.05 29.36
N PHE A 34 -39.36 15.73 29.66
CA PHE A 34 -38.50 14.95 28.76
C PHE A 34 -38.46 13.48 29.17
N GLU A 35 -39.26 12.67 28.50
CA GLU A 35 -39.27 11.22 28.64
C GLU A 35 -38.30 10.56 27.66
N LYS A 36 -37.61 9.49 28.10
CA LYS A 36 -36.88 8.61 27.18
C LYS A 36 -37.89 7.75 26.44
N ARG A 37 -38.02 7.98 25.12
CA ARG A 37 -38.85 7.16 24.23
C ARG A 37 -37.97 6.37 23.26
N PRO A 38 -37.29 5.30 23.72
CA PRO A 38 -36.45 4.48 22.86
C PRO A 38 -37.32 3.73 21.85
N LYS A 39 -36.89 3.71 20.59
CA LYS A 39 -37.53 2.92 19.53
C LYS A 39 -36.91 1.53 19.47
N ASN A 40 -37.73 0.52 19.27
CA ASN A 40 -37.32 -0.86 19.05
C ASN A 40 -37.23 -1.14 17.54
N PHE A 41 -36.02 -1.30 17.02
CA PHE A 41 -35.79 -1.57 15.59
C PHE A 41 -35.68 -3.07 15.25
N GLY A 42 -36.26 -3.92 16.11
CA GLY A 42 -36.45 -5.34 15.85
C GLY A 42 -37.37 -5.61 14.66
N ILE A 43 -37.40 -6.86 14.20
CA ILE A 43 -38.26 -7.27 13.08
C ILE A 43 -39.73 -7.08 13.50
N GLY A 44 -40.51 -6.33 12.72
CA GLY A 44 -41.94 -6.11 12.95
C GLY A 44 -42.29 -5.03 14.00
N GLN A 45 -41.31 -4.26 14.47
CA GLN A 45 -41.50 -3.20 15.46
C GLN A 45 -41.44 -1.81 14.77
N ASP A 46 -40.66 -0.86 15.29
CA ASP A 46 -40.53 0.47 14.70
C ASP A 46 -39.82 0.45 13.33
N ILE A 47 -40.09 1.49 12.52
CA ILE A 47 -39.44 1.69 11.22
C ILE A 47 -37.92 1.69 11.39
N GLN A 48 -37.25 0.88 10.57
CA GLN A 48 -35.80 0.77 10.60
C GLN A 48 -35.12 2.12 10.32
N PRO A 49 -34.02 2.43 11.02
CA PRO A 49 -33.26 3.64 10.76
C PRO A 49 -32.58 3.55 9.39
N LYS A 50 -32.19 4.70 8.85
CA LYS A 50 -31.32 4.74 7.66
C LYS A 50 -30.00 4.04 7.99
N ARG A 51 -29.65 3.02 7.20
CA ARG A 51 -28.42 2.23 7.35
C ARG A 51 -27.54 2.42 6.11
N ASP A 52 -26.26 2.10 6.22
CA ASP A 52 -25.38 2.06 5.06
C ASP A 52 -25.79 0.91 4.12
N LEU A 53 -26.37 1.28 2.98
CA LEU A 53 -26.83 0.35 1.94
C LEU A 53 -25.78 0.13 0.83
N THR A 54 -24.58 0.69 0.93
CA THR A 54 -23.53 0.67 -0.12
C THR A 54 -23.26 -0.73 -0.70
N ARG A 55 -23.38 -1.77 0.13
CA ARG A 55 -23.22 -3.18 -0.29
C ARG A 55 -24.41 -3.73 -1.09
N PHE A 56 -25.62 -3.24 -0.85
CA PHE A 56 -26.89 -3.70 -1.43
C PHE A 56 -27.40 -2.79 -2.56
N VAL A 57 -26.79 -1.63 -2.77
CA VAL A 57 -27.08 -0.72 -3.88
C VAL A 57 -26.95 -1.44 -5.23
N LYS A 58 -27.94 -1.20 -6.11
CA LYS A 58 -27.86 -1.57 -7.52
C LYS A 58 -26.88 -0.66 -8.25
N TRP A 59 -25.61 -1.08 -8.29
CA TRP A 59 -24.54 -0.29 -8.90
C TRP A 59 -24.70 -0.10 -10.42
N PRO A 60 -24.33 1.09 -10.95
CA PRO A 60 -24.26 1.34 -12.40
C PRO A 60 -23.44 0.27 -13.13
N ARG A 61 -23.79 0.01 -14.41
CA ARG A 61 -23.20 -1.09 -15.20
C ARG A 61 -21.66 -1.04 -15.24
N TYR A 62 -21.06 0.12 -15.44
CA TYR A 62 -19.60 0.25 -15.55
C TYR A 62 -18.88 -0.12 -14.25
N VAL A 63 -19.44 0.22 -13.08
CA VAL A 63 -18.89 -0.15 -11.77
C VAL A 63 -18.96 -1.67 -11.58
N ARG A 64 -20.11 -2.28 -11.95
CA ARG A 64 -20.28 -3.74 -11.88
C ARG A 64 -19.26 -4.46 -12.78
N LEU A 65 -19.09 -4.02 -14.02
CA LEU A 65 -18.14 -4.61 -14.96
C LEU A 65 -16.70 -4.50 -14.47
N GLN A 66 -16.29 -3.35 -13.94
CA GLN A 66 -14.95 -3.16 -13.37
C GLN A 66 -14.70 -4.08 -12.17
N ARG A 67 -15.67 -4.20 -11.25
CA ARG A 67 -15.59 -5.10 -10.09
C ARG A 67 -15.59 -6.57 -10.50
N GLN A 68 -16.45 -6.98 -11.43
CA GLN A 68 -16.52 -8.34 -11.96
C GLN A 68 -15.22 -8.73 -12.67
N ARG A 69 -14.67 -7.85 -13.50
CA ARG A 69 -13.36 -8.05 -14.14
C ARG A 69 -12.26 -8.28 -13.10
N ALA A 70 -12.19 -7.45 -12.05
CA ALA A 70 -11.20 -7.62 -10.98
C ALA A 70 -11.38 -8.94 -10.19
N ILE A 71 -12.63 -9.36 -9.97
CA ILE A 71 -12.93 -10.66 -9.35
C ILE A 71 -12.49 -11.81 -10.27
N LEU A 72 -12.80 -11.72 -11.57
CA LEU A 72 -12.48 -12.75 -12.54
C LEU A 72 -10.97 -13.01 -12.63
N TYR A 73 -10.15 -11.95 -12.68
CA TYR A 73 -8.69 -12.07 -12.64
C TYR A 73 -8.15 -12.79 -11.38
N LYS A 74 -8.87 -12.73 -10.25
CA LYS A 74 -8.49 -13.46 -9.02
C LYS A 74 -8.94 -14.92 -9.05
N ARG A 75 -10.05 -15.21 -9.73
CA ARG A 75 -10.71 -16.53 -9.75
C ARG A 75 -10.12 -17.44 -10.82
N LEU A 76 -9.84 -16.91 -12.00
CA LEU A 76 -9.23 -17.69 -13.08
C LEU A 76 -7.75 -17.97 -12.77
N LYS A 77 -7.23 -19.06 -13.32
CA LYS A 77 -5.79 -19.34 -13.35
C LYS A 77 -5.14 -18.34 -14.30
N VAL A 78 -4.26 -17.49 -13.77
CA VAL A 78 -3.56 -16.43 -14.52
C VAL A 78 -2.20 -16.97 -14.96
N PRO A 79 -1.89 -16.94 -16.27
CA PRO A 79 -0.59 -17.39 -16.77
C PRO A 79 0.58 -16.63 -16.12
N PRO A 80 1.73 -17.28 -15.88
CA PRO A 80 2.89 -16.67 -15.23
C PRO A 80 3.38 -15.37 -15.90
N ALA A 81 3.35 -15.33 -17.24
CA ALA A 81 3.73 -14.14 -18.02
C ALA A 81 2.89 -12.89 -17.71
N ILE A 82 1.66 -13.07 -17.22
CA ILE A 82 0.79 -11.98 -16.76
C ILE A 82 0.92 -11.82 -15.23
N ASN A 83 1.00 -12.94 -14.51
CA ASN A 83 1.08 -12.96 -13.06
C ASN A 83 2.32 -12.24 -12.51
N GLN A 84 3.44 -12.25 -13.23
CA GLN A 84 4.65 -11.51 -12.84
C GLN A 84 4.39 -10.03 -12.55
N PHE A 85 3.43 -9.39 -13.23
CA PHE A 85 3.07 -7.98 -13.00
C PHE A 85 2.26 -7.73 -11.73
N THR A 86 1.80 -8.78 -11.05
CA THR A 86 1.19 -8.67 -9.72
C THR A 86 2.24 -8.54 -8.62
N GLN A 87 3.43 -9.10 -8.86
CA GLN A 87 4.59 -9.03 -7.97
C GLN A 87 5.38 -7.76 -8.30
N ALA A 88 5.08 -6.68 -7.57
CA ALA A 88 5.72 -5.39 -7.76
C ALA A 88 6.61 -5.04 -6.56
N LEU A 89 7.58 -4.15 -6.80
CA LEU A 89 8.61 -3.73 -5.86
C LEU A 89 7.97 -3.18 -4.60
N ASP A 90 8.60 -3.46 -3.46
CA ASP A 90 8.15 -2.98 -2.16
C ASP A 90 8.20 -1.44 -2.10
N ARG A 91 7.48 -0.88 -1.11
CA ARG A 91 7.25 0.56 -1.02
C ARG A 91 8.54 1.32 -0.72
N GLN A 92 9.41 0.78 0.12
CA GLN A 92 10.63 1.42 0.59
C GLN A 92 11.64 1.51 -0.55
N THR A 93 11.94 0.38 -1.20
CA THR A 93 12.85 0.33 -2.36
C THR A 93 12.30 1.16 -3.52
N ALA A 94 10.99 1.13 -3.77
CA ALA A 94 10.39 1.99 -4.79
C ALA A 94 10.56 3.49 -4.47
N THR A 95 10.51 3.89 -3.20
CA THR A 95 10.71 5.29 -2.82
C THR A 95 12.15 5.73 -3.07
N GLN A 96 13.12 4.90 -2.73
CA GLN A 96 14.54 5.13 -3.01
C GLN A 96 14.81 5.21 -4.53
N LEU A 97 14.25 4.28 -5.30
CA LEU A 97 14.32 4.28 -6.77
C LEU A 97 13.76 5.58 -7.35
N PHE A 98 12.58 6.01 -6.92
CA PHE A 98 11.99 7.26 -7.41
C PHE A 98 12.77 8.49 -6.97
N LYS A 99 13.35 8.50 -5.76
CA LYS A 99 14.21 9.60 -5.28
C LYS A 99 15.43 9.77 -6.20
N LEU A 100 16.06 8.67 -6.58
CA LEU A 100 17.15 8.68 -7.57
C LEU A 100 16.64 9.12 -8.95
N ALA A 101 15.52 8.55 -9.41
CA ALA A 101 14.94 8.89 -10.72
C ALA A 101 14.56 10.38 -10.84
N HIS A 102 14.13 10.99 -9.74
CA HIS A 102 13.79 12.42 -9.70
C HIS A 102 14.98 13.34 -10.01
N LYS A 103 16.22 12.91 -9.77
CA LYS A 103 17.43 13.64 -10.16
C LYS A 103 17.66 13.62 -11.67
N TYR A 104 17.32 12.52 -12.33
CA TYR A 104 17.54 12.28 -13.77
C TYR A 104 16.28 12.50 -14.60
N ARG A 105 15.44 13.47 -14.22
CA ARG A 105 14.20 13.75 -14.96
C ARG A 105 14.50 14.34 -16.32
N PRO A 106 13.73 13.95 -17.36
CA PRO A 106 13.84 14.59 -18.66
C PRO A 106 13.33 16.03 -18.57
N GLU A 107 13.90 16.89 -19.41
CA GLU A 107 13.55 18.31 -19.49
C GLU A 107 12.05 18.55 -19.76
N THR A 108 11.52 19.62 -19.18
CA THR A 108 10.21 20.14 -19.56
C THR A 108 10.26 20.84 -20.92
N LYS A 109 9.11 21.06 -21.55
CA LYS A 109 9.05 21.82 -22.82
C LYS A 109 9.60 23.25 -22.66
N GLN A 110 9.41 23.88 -21.51
CA GLN A 110 9.90 25.23 -21.23
C GLN A 110 11.42 25.24 -21.04
N GLU A 111 11.96 24.30 -20.27
CA GLU A 111 13.41 24.08 -20.15
C GLU A 111 14.04 23.75 -21.50
N LYS A 112 13.39 22.90 -22.30
CA LYS A 112 13.81 22.60 -23.67
C LYS A 112 13.84 23.85 -24.53
N LYS A 113 12.83 24.72 -24.44
CA LYS A 113 12.79 26.00 -25.16
C LYS A 113 13.97 26.88 -24.74
N ARG A 114 14.22 27.05 -23.43
CA ARG A 114 15.36 27.81 -22.92
C ARG A 114 16.70 27.22 -23.38
N ARG A 115 16.85 25.89 -23.31
CA ARG A 115 18.04 25.18 -23.80
C ARG A 115 18.20 25.33 -25.31
N LEU A 116 17.13 25.27 -26.09
CA LEU A 116 17.18 25.46 -27.54
C LEU A 116 17.50 26.90 -27.91
N LEU A 117 17.04 27.90 -27.16
CA LEU A 117 17.44 29.29 -27.33
C LEU A 117 18.93 29.48 -27.04
N ALA A 118 19.41 29.03 -25.87
CA ALA A 118 20.83 29.06 -25.53
C ALA A 118 21.68 28.24 -26.51
N ARG A 119 21.17 27.09 -26.97
CA ARG A 119 21.83 26.27 -28.00
C ARG A 119 21.77 26.93 -29.36
N ALA A 120 20.75 27.69 -29.73
CA ALA A 120 20.70 28.42 -30.98
C ALA A 120 21.72 29.55 -30.99
N GLU A 121 21.87 30.26 -29.87
CA GLU A 121 22.94 31.25 -29.64
C GLU A 121 24.33 30.60 -29.78
N GLN A 122 24.53 29.39 -29.24
CA GLN A 122 25.79 28.64 -29.38
C GLN A 122 25.94 27.89 -30.72
N LYS A 123 24.86 27.54 -31.41
CA LYS A 123 24.87 26.82 -32.70
C LYS A 123 24.96 27.78 -33.89
N ALA A 124 24.63 29.05 -33.70
CA ALA A 124 25.20 30.12 -34.52
C ALA A 124 26.75 30.06 -34.54
N ALA A 125 27.38 29.35 -33.58
CA ALA A 125 28.79 28.96 -33.58
C ALA A 125 29.10 27.48 -33.97
N GLY A 126 28.15 26.72 -34.58
CA GLY A 126 28.47 25.69 -35.58
C GLY A 126 28.42 24.16 -35.29
N LYS A 127 27.48 23.55 -34.53
CA LYS A 127 27.36 22.04 -34.45
C LYS A 127 25.92 21.45 -34.40
N GLY A 128 25.68 20.28 -35.03
CA GLY A 128 24.36 19.62 -35.31
C GLY A 128 23.83 18.54 -34.34
N ASP A 129 22.57 18.06 -34.51
CA ASP A 129 21.88 17.07 -33.63
C ASP A 129 20.75 16.26 -34.35
N VAL A 130 20.43 15.03 -33.89
CA VAL A 130 19.39 14.14 -34.45
C VAL A 130 18.61 13.40 -33.32
N PRO A 131 17.25 13.37 -33.32
CA PRO A 131 16.48 12.59 -32.34
C PRO A 131 15.71 11.39 -32.92
N THR A 132 15.62 10.30 -32.15
CA THR A 132 14.82 9.09 -32.46
C THR A 132 13.70 8.81 -31.45
N LYS A 133 12.74 7.96 -31.85
CA LYS A 133 11.51 7.64 -31.09
C LYS A 133 11.38 6.11 -30.97
N ARG A 134 10.75 5.62 -29.89
CA ARG A 134 10.34 4.20 -29.77
C ARG A 134 8.94 4.00 -29.18
N PRO A 135 8.25 2.90 -29.55
CA PRO A 135 6.92 2.53 -29.08
C PRO A 135 6.94 1.50 -27.92
N PRO A 136 5.83 1.30 -27.15
CA PRO A 136 5.78 0.36 -26.03
C PRO A 136 4.96 -0.92 -26.27
N LEU A 137 5.47 -2.05 -25.78
CA LEU A 137 4.76 -3.28 -25.42
C LEU A 137 5.55 -3.90 -24.24
N VAL A 138 4.90 -4.30 -23.14
CA VAL A 138 5.60 -4.55 -21.83
C VAL A 138 5.74 -6.04 -21.52
N VAL A 139 4.94 -6.90 -22.13
CA VAL A 139 4.87 -8.32 -21.76
C VAL A 139 6.20 -9.04 -22.02
N PHE A 140 6.92 -8.65 -23.08
CA PHE A 140 8.23 -9.22 -23.41
C PHE A 140 9.38 -8.63 -22.60
N LEU A 141 9.19 -7.48 -21.93
CA LEU A 141 10.30 -6.73 -21.31
C LEU A 141 11.01 -7.50 -20.20
N PRO A 142 10.34 -8.17 -19.24
CA PRO A 142 11.03 -8.96 -18.22
C PRO A 142 11.94 -10.04 -18.81
N ALA A 143 11.45 -10.77 -19.83
CA ALA A 143 12.22 -11.81 -20.50
C ALA A 143 13.40 -11.24 -21.29
N LEU A 144 13.20 -10.11 -21.99
CA LEU A 144 14.25 -9.42 -22.72
C LEU A 144 15.34 -8.88 -21.78
N CYS A 145 14.95 -8.20 -20.69
CA CYS A 145 15.89 -7.67 -19.71
C CYS A 145 16.76 -8.77 -19.10
N ARG A 146 16.17 -9.93 -18.73
CA ARG A 146 16.95 -11.08 -18.26
C ARG A 146 17.92 -11.59 -19.34
N LYS A 147 17.44 -11.81 -20.58
CA LYS A 147 18.27 -12.33 -21.67
C LYS A 147 19.47 -11.44 -21.97
N MET A 148 19.30 -10.12 -21.84
CA MET A 148 20.35 -9.12 -22.03
C MET A 148 21.18 -8.83 -20.76
N GLY A 149 20.94 -9.54 -19.65
CA GLY A 149 21.64 -9.32 -18.39
C GLY A 149 21.32 -7.99 -17.68
N VAL A 150 20.24 -7.32 -18.07
CA VAL A 150 19.83 -6.01 -17.52
C VAL A 150 18.92 -6.22 -16.30
N PRO A 151 19.28 -5.66 -15.12
CA PRO A 151 18.42 -5.64 -13.94
C PRO A 151 17.11 -4.90 -14.21
N TYR A 152 15.97 -5.51 -13.91
CA TYR A 152 14.66 -4.90 -14.10
C TYR A 152 13.81 -4.99 -12.84
N CYS A 153 12.90 -4.04 -12.65
CA CYS A 153 11.92 -4.09 -11.58
C CYS A 153 10.53 -3.70 -12.09
N ILE A 154 9.49 -4.22 -11.43
CA ILE A 154 8.10 -3.89 -11.72
C ILE A 154 7.63 -2.93 -10.63
N VAL A 155 7.17 -1.74 -11.00
CA VAL A 155 6.79 -0.69 -10.05
C VAL A 155 5.28 -0.45 -10.06
N LYS A 156 4.70 -0.25 -8.87
CA LYS A 156 3.27 0.09 -8.73
C LYS A 156 2.99 1.50 -9.26
N GLY A 157 2.14 1.57 -10.29
CA GLY A 157 1.50 2.80 -10.77
C GLY A 157 2.18 3.44 -11.98
N LYS A 158 1.65 3.17 -13.18
CA LYS A 158 2.07 3.82 -14.44
C LYS A 158 1.92 5.35 -14.45
N ALA A 159 1.02 5.89 -13.62
CA ALA A 159 0.84 7.32 -13.44
C ALA A 159 2.01 7.96 -12.67
N ARG A 160 2.62 7.23 -11.71
CA ARG A 160 3.80 7.70 -10.97
C ARG A 160 5.01 7.81 -11.90
N LEU A 161 5.22 6.80 -12.75
CA LEU A 161 6.22 6.86 -13.83
C LEU A 161 5.89 7.98 -14.83
N GLY A 162 4.61 8.21 -15.14
CA GLY A 162 4.19 9.33 -15.99
C GLY A 162 4.61 10.68 -15.44
N ARG A 163 4.33 10.94 -14.16
CA ARG A 163 4.68 12.19 -13.47
C ARG A 163 6.19 12.46 -13.50
N LEU A 164 7.01 11.40 -13.38
CA LEU A 164 8.46 11.49 -13.49
C LEU A 164 8.88 12.11 -14.84
N VAL A 165 8.31 11.62 -15.94
CA VAL A 165 8.67 12.01 -17.33
C VAL A 165 7.78 13.10 -17.92
N HIS A 166 7.00 13.81 -17.11
CA HIS A 166 6.06 14.87 -17.55
C HIS A 166 4.98 14.40 -18.55
N ARG A 167 4.50 13.15 -18.41
CA ARG A 167 3.38 12.60 -19.18
C ARG A 167 2.26 12.11 -18.25
N LYS A 168 1.03 11.99 -18.76
CA LYS A 168 -0.11 11.46 -17.98
C LYS A 168 0.17 10.03 -17.49
N THR A 169 0.85 9.22 -18.31
CA THR A 169 1.27 7.85 -17.98
C THR A 169 2.58 7.53 -18.69
N CYS A 170 3.41 6.71 -18.05
CA CYS A 170 4.60 6.11 -18.65
C CYS A 170 4.62 4.61 -18.33
N THR A 171 5.06 3.81 -19.30
CA THR A 171 4.96 2.35 -19.21
C THR A 171 6.28 1.71 -18.78
N SER A 172 7.41 2.22 -19.23
CA SER A 172 8.76 1.79 -18.84
C SER A 172 9.71 2.98 -18.83
N VAL A 173 10.66 2.98 -17.89
CA VAL A 173 11.74 3.96 -17.77
C VAL A 173 13.04 3.18 -17.58
N ALA A 174 14.12 3.65 -18.19
CA ALA A 174 15.43 3.02 -18.10
C ALA A 174 16.47 4.05 -17.66
N PHE A 175 17.36 3.65 -16.75
CA PHE A 175 18.60 4.37 -16.49
C PHE A 175 19.66 3.86 -17.47
N THR A 176 20.28 4.75 -18.23
CA THR A 176 21.34 4.41 -19.19
C THR A 176 22.71 4.72 -18.60
N GLN A 177 22.88 5.94 -18.09
CA GLN A 177 24.11 6.45 -17.47
C GLN A 177 23.72 7.25 -16.22
N THR A 178 24.58 7.22 -15.21
CA THR A 178 24.40 8.00 -13.97
C THR A 178 25.69 8.72 -13.63
N ASN A 179 25.54 9.85 -12.93
CA ASN A 179 26.66 10.63 -12.45
C ASN A 179 27.46 9.81 -11.43
N PRO A 180 28.79 9.99 -11.34
CA PRO A 180 29.63 9.23 -10.41
C PRO A 180 29.15 9.24 -8.95
N GLU A 181 28.61 10.36 -8.49
CA GLU A 181 28.07 10.56 -7.13
C GLU A 181 26.93 9.60 -6.76
N ASP A 182 26.10 9.23 -7.75
CA ASP A 182 24.93 8.40 -7.54
C ASP A 182 25.19 6.91 -7.80
N LYS A 183 26.37 6.54 -8.31
CA LYS A 183 26.70 5.15 -8.68
C LYS A 183 26.57 4.20 -7.49
N ALA A 184 27.02 4.61 -6.30
CA ALA A 184 26.92 3.78 -5.10
C ALA A 184 25.45 3.56 -4.68
N ALA A 185 24.61 4.59 -4.78
CA ALA A 185 23.19 4.48 -4.49
C ALA A 185 22.46 3.59 -5.51
N LEU A 186 22.80 3.73 -6.79
CA LEU A 186 22.27 2.88 -7.86
C LEU A 186 22.71 1.43 -7.70
N ALA A 187 23.97 1.16 -7.36
CA ALA A 187 24.50 -0.18 -7.17
C ALA A 187 23.73 -0.97 -6.10
N LYS A 188 23.47 -0.33 -4.94
CA LYS A 188 22.66 -0.93 -3.86
C LYS A 188 21.23 -1.26 -4.33
N LEU A 189 20.61 -0.35 -5.10
CA LEU A 189 19.29 -0.59 -5.66
C LEU A 189 19.30 -1.72 -6.70
N VAL A 190 20.32 -1.75 -7.56
CA VAL A 190 20.48 -2.77 -8.59
C VAL A 190 20.65 -4.16 -7.97
N GLU A 191 21.45 -4.28 -6.92
CA GLU A 191 21.64 -5.54 -6.19
C GLU A 191 20.31 -6.04 -5.61
N ALA A 192 19.61 -5.19 -4.84
CA ALA A 192 18.31 -5.53 -4.28
C ALA A 192 17.26 -5.88 -5.37
N ILE A 193 17.28 -5.19 -6.51
CA ILE A 193 16.38 -5.46 -7.64
C ILE A 193 16.72 -6.80 -8.30
N LYS A 194 18.01 -7.07 -8.53
CA LYS A 194 18.48 -8.27 -9.21
C LYS A 194 18.07 -9.54 -8.45
N THR A 195 18.28 -9.56 -7.14
CA THR A 195 17.87 -10.66 -6.27
C THR A 195 16.36 -10.88 -6.28
N ASN A 196 15.56 -9.81 -6.37
CA ASN A 196 14.11 -9.91 -6.35
C ASN A 196 13.47 -10.35 -7.68
N TYR A 197 14.10 -10.04 -8.83
CA TYR A 197 13.48 -10.21 -10.14
C TYR A 197 14.29 -11.07 -11.12
N ASN A 198 15.57 -10.77 -11.29
CA ASN A 198 16.41 -11.41 -12.29
C ASN A 198 16.80 -12.83 -11.84
N ASP A 199 17.24 -12.96 -10.59
CA ASP A 199 17.72 -14.24 -10.05
C ASP A 199 16.54 -15.19 -9.79
N ARG A 200 15.38 -14.64 -9.40
CA ARG A 200 14.13 -15.39 -9.17
C ARG A 200 13.28 -15.64 -10.42
N PHE A 201 13.81 -15.37 -11.62
CA PHE A 201 13.02 -15.43 -12.85
C PHE A 201 12.43 -16.82 -13.13
N GLU A 202 13.17 -17.91 -12.86
CA GLU A 202 12.67 -19.28 -13.10
C GLU A 202 11.47 -19.61 -12.20
N GLU A 203 11.48 -19.16 -10.94
CA GLU A 203 10.32 -19.26 -10.05
C GLU A 203 9.13 -18.48 -10.61
N ILE A 204 9.37 -17.21 -10.99
CA ILE A 204 8.34 -16.31 -11.52
C ILE A 204 7.72 -16.89 -12.80
N ARG A 205 8.52 -17.49 -13.67
CA ARG A 205 8.07 -18.11 -14.94
C ARG A 205 7.19 -19.33 -14.71
N ARG A 206 7.39 -20.07 -13.63
CA ARG A 206 6.61 -21.28 -13.29
C ARG A 206 5.40 -20.96 -12.41
N HIS A 207 5.40 -19.80 -11.75
CA HIS A 207 4.38 -19.44 -10.77
C HIS A 207 3.10 -18.88 -11.40
N TRP A 208 2.09 -19.74 -11.51
CA TRP A 208 0.74 -19.36 -11.92
C TRP A 208 0.04 -18.53 -10.84
N GLY A 209 -0.73 -17.54 -11.28
CA GLY A 209 -1.51 -16.68 -10.39
C GLY A 209 -2.98 -17.03 -10.33
N GLY A 210 -3.71 -16.29 -9.50
CA GLY A 210 -5.17 -16.39 -9.41
C GLY A 210 -5.60 -17.69 -8.71
N ASN A 211 -6.69 -18.29 -9.19
CA ASN A 211 -7.34 -19.46 -8.56
C ASN A 211 -7.72 -19.27 -7.07
N VAL A 212 -7.93 -18.03 -6.64
CA VAL A 212 -8.28 -17.72 -5.25
C VAL A 212 -9.79 -17.80 -5.10
N LEU A 213 -10.31 -18.56 -4.15
CA LEU A 213 -11.75 -18.66 -3.89
C LEU A 213 -12.33 -17.38 -3.24
N GLY A 214 -13.66 -17.27 -3.23
CA GLY A 214 -14.35 -16.15 -2.58
C GLY A 214 -14.45 -16.31 -1.06
N PRO A 215 -14.50 -15.20 -0.28
CA PRO A 215 -14.53 -15.26 1.19
C PRO A 215 -15.64 -16.12 1.78
N LYS A 216 -16.84 -16.09 1.18
CA LYS A 216 -17.96 -16.94 1.62
C LYS A 216 -17.68 -18.43 1.37
N SER A 217 -17.04 -18.75 0.25
CA SER A 217 -16.68 -20.12 -0.10
C SER A 217 -15.56 -20.63 0.81
N THR A 218 -14.50 -19.85 1.02
CA THR A 218 -13.40 -20.19 1.94
C THR A 218 -13.89 -20.35 3.38
N ALA A 219 -14.79 -19.47 3.85
CA ALA A 219 -15.39 -19.60 5.17
C ALA A 219 -16.23 -20.87 5.33
N ARG A 220 -16.98 -21.26 4.29
CA ARG A 220 -17.75 -22.51 4.28
C ARG A 220 -16.82 -23.72 4.37
N ILE A 221 -15.77 -23.77 3.55
CA ILE A 221 -14.77 -24.85 3.55
C ILE A 221 -14.09 -24.92 4.92
N ALA A 222 -13.62 -23.79 5.45
CA ALA A 222 -12.98 -23.74 6.77
C ALA A 222 -13.90 -24.19 7.91
N LYS A 223 -15.21 -23.89 7.83
CA LYS A 223 -16.19 -24.37 8.81
C LYS A 223 -16.30 -25.91 8.77
N ILE A 224 -16.33 -26.49 7.58
CA ILE A 224 -16.39 -27.95 7.40
C ILE A 224 -15.08 -28.60 7.87
N GLU A 225 -13.93 -28.05 7.50
CA GLU A 225 -12.62 -28.56 7.93
C GLU A 225 -12.46 -28.53 9.45
N ARG A 226 -12.91 -27.46 10.12
CA ARG A 226 -12.90 -27.38 11.59
C ARG A 226 -13.78 -28.44 12.24
N ALA A 227 -14.96 -28.71 11.67
CA ALA A 227 -15.86 -29.74 12.19
C ALA A 227 -15.24 -31.13 12.05
N LYS A 228 -14.67 -31.45 10.87
CA LYS A 228 -13.94 -32.71 10.63
C LYS A 228 -12.74 -32.87 11.55
N ALA A 229 -11.96 -31.81 11.76
CA ALA A 229 -10.80 -31.84 12.65
C ALA A 229 -11.23 -32.10 14.10
N LYS A 230 -12.35 -31.51 14.55
CA LYS A 230 -12.91 -31.78 15.88
C LYS A 230 -13.35 -33.24 16.01
N GLU A 231 -14.05 -33.77 15.02
CA GLU A 231 -14.51 -35.18 15.00
C GLU A 231 -13.32 -36.16 15.04
N LEU A 232 -12.28 -35.91 14.23
CA LEU A 232 -11.08 -36.73 14.21
C LEU A 232 -10.33 -36.70 15.56
N ALA A 233 -10.23 -35.51 16.17
CA ALA A 233 -9.58 -35.35 17.48
C ALA A 233 -10.32 -36.11 18.58
N THR A 234 -11.66 -36.10 18.56
CA THR A 234 -12.49 -36.89 19.48
C THR A 234 -12.44 -38.40 19.20
N LYS A 235 -12.07 -38.81 17.99
CA LYS A 235 -11.95 -40.24 17.62
C LYS A 235 -10.58 -40.84 17.98
N LEU A 236 -9.55 -40.01 18.06
CA LEU A 236 -8.17 -40.43 18.37
C LEU A 236 -7.82 -40.34 19.85
N GLY A 237 -8.56 -39.56 20.64
CA GLY A 237 -8.46 -39.49 22.10
C GLY A 237 -9.55 -40.29 22.77
#